data_AF-I7KTN4-F1
#
_entry.id   AF-I7KTN4-F1
#
_cell.length_a   1.000
_cell.length_b   1.000
_cell.length_c   1.000
_cell.angle_alpha   90.00
_cell.angle_beta   90.00
_cell.angle_gamma   90.00
#
_symmetry.space_group_name_H-M   'P 1'
#
loop_
_entity.id
_entity.type
_entity.pdbx_description
1 polymer ?
#
loop_
_entity_poly.entity_id
_entity_poly.type
_entity_poly.pdbx_seq_one_letter_code
_entity_poly.pdbx_strand_id
1 'polypeptide(L)'
;MTLSQILNLLKEKYTLSCPHEIGIFLGIPLEDVMAFINDEKDFKLCGYWKVFGDVERAKKIFNEYDRAKNLALNYIYNEYMLHENKLLN
;
A
#
# COMPACT_ATOMS: atom_id res chain seq x y z
N MET A 1 -27.84 1.10 0.90
CA MET A 1 -26.84 2.20 0.85
C MET A 1 -26.40 2.39 -0.59
N THR A 2 -26.28 3.64 -1.04
CA THR A 2 -25.70 3.99 -2.35
C THR A 2 -24.19 4.17 -2.24
N LEU A 3 -23.47 4.17 -3.36
CA LEU A 3 -22.03 4.44 -3.39
C LEU A 3 -21.69 5.79 -2.75
N SER A 4 -22.47 6.83 -3.02
CA SER A 4 -22.29 8.16 -2.41
C SER A 4 -22.42 8.11 -0.89
N GLN A 5 -23.36 7.31 -0.36
CA GLN A 5 -23.51 7.14 1.08
C GLN A 5 -22.30 6.41 1.70
N ILE A 6 -21.77 5.39 1.03
CA ILE A 6 -20.57 4.67 1.48
C ILE A 6 -19.34 5.59 1.49
N LEU A 7 -19.15 6.38 0.43
CA LEU A 7 -18.02 7.31 0.33
C LEU A 7 -18.10 8.42 1.38
N ASN A 8 -19.29 8.95 1.65
CA ASN A 8 -19.48 9.92 2.73
C ASN A 8 -19.17 9.30 4.10
N LEU A 9 -19.62 8.07 4.36
CA LEU A 9 -19.29 7.37 5.60
C LEU A 9 -17.77 7.17 5.77
N LEU A 10 -17.08 6.76 4.70
CA LEU A 10 -15.62 6.63 4.72
C LEU A 10 -14.94 7.97 5.00
N LYS A 11 -15.39 9.05 4.35
CA LYS A 11 -14.86 10.40 4.58
C LYS A 11 -15.00 10.84 6.03
N GLU A 12 -16.15 10.58 6.66
CA GLU A 12 -16.36 10.89 8.08
C GLU A 12 -15.43 10.05 8.98
N LYS A 13 -15.29 8.74 8.73
CA LYS A 13 -14.36 7.89 9.49
C LYS A 13 -12.92 8.42 9.47
N TYR A 14 -12.49 8.93 8.31
CA TYR A 14 -11.17 9.53 8.11
C TYR A 14 -10.89 10.75 8.98
N THR A 15 -11.92 11.45 9.47
CA THR A 15 -11.74 12.63 10.33
C THR A 15 -11.21 12.27 11.71
N LEU A 16 -11.49 11.04 12.19
CA LEU A 16 -11.09 10.57 13.51
C LEU A 16 -9.79 9.78 13.46
N SER A 17 -9.64 8.88 12.48
CA SER A 17 -8.46 8.02 12.30
C SER A 17 -8.40 7.45 10.89
N CYS A 18 -7.27 6.87 10.50
CA CYS A 18 -7.18 6.15 9.23
C CYS A 18 -7.99 4.84 9.32
N PRO A 19 -9.10 4.70 8.55
CA PRO A 19 -9.95 3.52 8.60
C PRO A 19 -9.26 2.32 7.97
N HIS A 20 -9.51 1.12 8.48
CA HIS A 20 -8.91 -0.12 7.98
C HIS A 20 -9.21 -0.39 6.50
N GLU A 21 -10.38 0.04 6.03
CA GLU A 21 -10.82 -0.07 4.64
C GLU A 21 -9.89 0.66 3.64
N ILE A 22 -8.95 1.49 4.11
CA ILE A 22 -7.91 2.09 3.27
C ILE A 22 -7.13 1.06 2.46
N GLY A 23 -6.97 -0.16 2.99
CA GLY A 23 -6.26 -1.22 2.31
C GLY A 23 -6.79 -1.49 0.90
N ILE A 24 -8.10 -1.33 0.67
CA ILE A 24 -8.73 -1.51 -0.65
C ILE A 24 -8.19 -0.48 -1.65
N PHE A 25 -8.06 0.78 -1.25
CA PHE A 25 -7.50 1.83 -2.09
C PHE A 25 -6.00 1.69 -2.29
N LEU A 26 -5.31 1.05 -1.34
CA LEU A 26 -3.92 0.63 -1.46
C LEU A 26 -3.77 -0.68 -2.24
N GLY A 27 -4.77 -1.14 -2.98
CA GLY A 27 -4.68 -2.35 -3.82
C GLY A 27 -4.50 -3.66 -3.06
N ILE A 28 -4.67 -3.66 -1.73
CA ILE A 28 -4.61 -4.86 -0.90
C ILE A 28 -5.84 -5.72 -1.22
N PRO A 29 -5.67 -7.05 -1.41
CA PRO A 29 -6.79 -7.94 -1.64
C PRO A 29 -7.86 -7.82 -0.54
N LEU A 30 -9.14 -7.82 -0.93
CA LEU A 30 -10.26 -7.61 -0.01
C LEU A 30 -10.25 -8.62 1.13
N GLU A 31 -9.90 -9.87 0.83
CA GLU A 31 -9.78 -10.95 1.80
C GLU A 31 -8.77 -10.65 2.92
N ASP A 32 -7.63 -10.02 2.58
CA ASP A 32 -6.62 -9.63 3.56
C ASP A 32 -7.05 -8.40 4.37
N VAL A 33 -7.75 -7.46 3.74
CA VAL A 33 -8.31 -6.28 4.44
C VAL A 33 -9.37 -6.72 5.45
N MET A 34 -10.25 -7.65 5.06
CA MET A 34 -11.28 -8.19 5.95
C MET A 34 -10.68 -8.96 7.12
N ALA A 35 -9.68 -9.81 6.88
CA ALA A 35 -9.00 -10.54 7.93
C ALA A 35 -8.26 -9.61 8.91
N PHE A 36 -7.69 -8.52 8.40
CA PHE A 36 -7.09 -7.47 9.23
C PHE A 36 -8.13 -6.75 10.10
N ILE A 37 -9.31 -6.40 9.54
CA ILE A 37 -10.42 -5.80 10.28
C ILE A 37 -10.93 -6.73 11.39
N ASN A 38 -10.96 -8.03 11.13
CA ASN A 38 -11.42 -9.06 12.07
C ASN A 38 -10.35 -9.46 13.11
N ASP A 39 -9.17 -8.83 13.11
CA ASP A 39 -8.04 -9.13 13.99
C ASP A 39 -7.61 -10.62 13.95
N GLU A 40 -7.65 -11.22 12.76
CA GLU A 40 -7.19 -12.60 12.56
C GLU A 40 -5.70 -12.76 12.91
N LYS A 41 -5.37 -13.85 13.61
CA LYS A 41 -4.00 -14.10 14.10
C LYS A 41 -3.18 -14.98 13.16
N ASP A 42 -3.84 -15.88 12.42
CA ASP A 42 -3.18 -16.87 11.57
C ASP A 42 -3.00 -16.32 10.15
N PHE A 43 -1.85 -15.69 9.89
CA PHE A 43 -1.47 -15.22 8.56
C PHE A 43 -0.50 -16.20 7.89
N LYS A 44 -0.60 -16.31 6.57
CA LYS A 44 0.20 -17.23 5.74
C LYS A 44 1.55 -16.63 5.33
N LEU A 45 1.60 -15.31 5.18
CA LEU A 45 2.81 -14.56 4.81
C LEU A 45 2.76 -13.16 5.42
N CYS A 46 3.90 -12.58 5.75
CA CYS A 46 4.01 -11.18 6.16
C CYS A 46 5.02 -10.47 5.25
N GLY A 47 4.62 -9.33 4.68
CA GLY A 47 5.46 -8.47 3.85
C GLY A 47 5.02 -7.02 4.00
N TYR A 48 4.57 -6.38 2.92
CA TYR A 48 3.97 -5.04 2.99
C TYR A 48 2.67 -5.00 3.81
N TRP A 49 1.94 -6.11 3.85
CA TRP A 49 0.85 -6.37 4.79
C TRP A 49 0.88 -7.85 5.21
N LYS A 50 0.01 -8.23 6.16
CA LYS A 50 -0.22 -9.62 6.55
C LYS A 50 -1.17 -10.29 5.57
N VAL A 51 -0.75 -11.38 4.94
CA VAL A 51 -1.52 -12.12 3.94
C VAL A 51 -2.23 -13.28 4.60
N PHE A 52 -3.54 -13.31 4.47
CA PHE A 52 -4.43 -14.35 4.97
C PHE A 52 -5.00 -15.18 3.80
N GLY A 53 -5.17 -14.55 2.63
CA GLY A 53 -5.70 -15.14 1.41
C GLY A 53 -4.68 -15.84 0.52
N ASP A 54 -4.58 -15.39 -0.73
CA ASP A 54 -3.70 -15.93 -1.77
C ASP A 54 -2.28 -15.36 -1.65
N VAL A 55 -1.36 -16.21 -1.21
CA VAL A 55 0.06 -15.89 -1.03
C VAL A 55 0.75 -15.50 -2.33
N GLU A 56 0.44 -16.17 -3.44
CA GLU A 56 1.12 -15.92 -4.72
C GLU A 56 0.62 -14.61 -5.36
N ARG A 57 -0.67 -14.31 -5.22
CA ARG A 57 -1.21 -13.00 -5.59
C ARG A 57 -0.55 -11.87 -4.79
N ALA A 58 -0.44 -12.03 -3.47
CA ALA A 58 0.18 -11.03 -2.62
C ALA A 58 1.65 -10.79 -2.97
N LYS A 59 2.44 -11.85 -3.20
CA LYS A 59 3.83 -11.75 -3.64
C LYS A 59 3.97 -10.97 -4.95
N LYS A 60 3.08 -11.18 -5.93
CA LYS A 60 3.08 -10.42 -7.18
C LYS A 60 2.89 -8.92 -6.92
N ILE A 61 1.93 -8.56 -6.06
CA ILE A 61 1.69 -7.16 -5.71
C ILE A 61 2.88 -6.56 -4.95
N PHE A 62 3.46 -7.30 -3.99
CA PHE A 62 4.68 -6.87 -3.29
C PHE A 62 5.81 -6.54 -4.27
N ASN A 63 6.02 -7.41 -5.26
CA ASN A 63 7.04 -7.21 -6.28
C ASN A 63 6.76 -5.98 -7.17
N GLU A 64 5.51 -5.66 -7.47
CA GLU A 64 5.18 -4.39 -8.15
C GLU A 64 5.49 -3.17 -7.27
N TYR A 65 5.29 -3.27 -5.95
CA TYR A 65 5.65 -2.19 -5.01
C TYR A 65 7.16 -2.01 -4.93
N ASP A 66 7.92 -3.10 -4.87
CA ASP A 66 9.38 -3.05 -4.92
C ASP A 66 9.88 -2.41 -6.22
N ARG A 67 9.28 -2.76 -7.37
CA ARG A 67 9.62 -2.15 -8.66
C ARG A 67 9.36 -0.64 -8.67
N ALA A 68 8.18 -0.22 -8.24
CA ALA A 68 7.83 1.20 -8.17
C ALA A 68 8.76 1.97 -7.23
N LYS A 69 9.08 1.39 -6.06
CA LYS A 69 10.02 1.96 -5.09
C LYS A 69 11.42 2.11 -5.68
N ASN A 70 11.94 1.06 -6.33
CA ASN A 70 13.27 1.09 -6.93
C ASN A 70 13.35 2.11 -8.07
N LEU A 71 12.30 2.22 -8.88
CA LEU A 71 12.23 3.22 -9.94
C LEU A 71 12.29 4.64 -9.36
N ALA A 72 11.47 4.94 -8.35
CA ALA A 72 11.46 6.23 -7.68
C ALA A 72 12.83 6.59 -7.06
N LEU A 73 13.45 5.63 -6.38
CA LEU A 73 14.78 5.81 -5.79
C LEU A 73 15.84 6.09 -6.85
N ASN A 74 15.81 5.36 -7.98
CA ASN A 74 16.74 5.59 -9.08
C ASN A 74 16.58 6.99 -9.68
N TYR A 75 15.36 7.49 -9.83
CA TYR A 75 15.13 8.87 -10.29
C TYR A 75 15.72 9.90 -9.34
N ILE A 76 15.44 9.78 -8.04
CA ILE A 76 15.95 10.69 -7.01
C ILE A 76 17.48 10.66 -6.97
N TYR A 77 18.07 9.46 -7.01
CA TYR A 77 19.52 9.29 -6.98
C TYR A 77 20.20 9.90 -8.21
N ASN A 78 19.67 9.65 -9.41
CA ASN A 78 20.22 10.21 -10.64
C ASN A 78 20.14 11.74 -10.65
N GLU A 79 19.04 12.31 -10.18
CA GLU A 79 18.89 13.76 -10.05
C GLU A 79 19.92 14.34 -9.06
N TYR A 80 20.08 13.71 -7.89
CA TYR A 80 21.08 14.11 -6.89
C TYR A 80 22.50 14.10 -7.47
N MET A 81 22.87 13.00 -8.14
CA MET A 81 24.20 12.86 -8.75
C MET A 81 24.45 13.87 -9.87
N LEU A 82 23.43 14.21 -10.67
CA LEU A 82 23.55 15.24 -11.71
C LEU A 82 23.78 16.64 -11.12
N HIS A 83 23.16 16.95 -9.98
CA HIS A 83 23.36 18.22 -9.28
C HIS A 83 24.75 18.31 -8.62
N GLU A 84 25.22 17.24 -7.99
CA GLU A 84 26.53 17.20 -7.34
C GLU A 84 27.67 17.38 -8.35
N ASN A 85 27.59 16.70 -9.51
CA ASN A 85 28.59 16.85 -10.58
C ASN A 85 28.59 18.25 -11.23
N LYS A 86 27.50 19.02 -11.14
CA LYS A 86 27.48 20.43 -11.59
C LYS A 86 28.08 21.40 -10.59
N LEU A 87 28.18 21.05 -9.31
CA LEU A 87 28.80 21.88 -8.27
C LEU A 87 30.33 21.70 -8.22
N LEU A 88 30.83 20.58 -8.74
CA LEU A 88 32.25 20.21 -8.75
C LEU A 88 32.98 20.59 -10.05
N ASN A 89 32.26 21.10 -11.06
CA ASN A 89 32.78 21.63 -12.33
C ASN A 89 32.51 23.13 -12.43
#